data_AF-A0A6A4E8H1-F1
#
_entry.id   AF-A0A6A4E8H1-F1
#
_cell.length_a   1.000
_cell.length_b   1.000
_cell.length_c   1.000
_cell.angle_alpha   90.00
_cell.angle_beta   90.00
_cell.angle_gamma   90.00
#
_symmetry.space_group_name_H-M   'P 1'
#
loop_
_entity.id
_entity.type
_entity.pdbx_description
1 polymer ?
#
loop_
_entity_poly.entity_id
_entity_poly.type
_entity_poly.pdbx_seq_one_letter_code
_entity_poly.pdbx_strand_id
1 'polypeptide(L)'
;MALLLRSVTSVTAKRATACALAEAAASSTSVRGFAAKKEKKKSKKKGGDDSNFEQMLRAIKGQYPDAEEWTEEEKQRHQEIGRRYNIMSSIEHNHLMRDVQTKIDLKWEAINALPAELQAEALEIDDAPAPEERGMATWTPPIPGFRRYTDEGEAMD
;
A
#
# COMPACT_ATOMS: atom_id res chain seq x y z
N MET A 1 46.87 3.58 28.47
CA MET A 1 46.48 4.94 28.02
C MET A 1 46.47 4.97 26.51
N ALA A 2 45.29 4.97 25.89
CA ALA A 2 45.00 5.52 24.55
C ALA A 2 43.56 5.12 24.17
N LEU A 3 42.59 5.88 24.65
CA LEU A 3 41.21 5.83 24.16
C LEU A 3 41.17 6.57 22.81
N LEU A 4 41.04 5.83 21.72
CA LEU A 4 40.80 6.39 20.38
C LEU A 4 39.33 6.83 20.26
N LEU A 5 39.09 8.09 20.65
CA LEU A 5 37.83 8.80 20.44
C LEU A 5 37.62 9.03 18.93
N ARG A 6 36.72 8.24 18.32
CA ARG A 6 36.22 8.52 16.97
C ARG A 6 35.18 9.64 17.05
N SER A 7 35.57 10.83 16.61
CA SER A 7 34.71 12.01 16.51
C SER A 7 33.70 11.86 15.36
N VAL A 8 32.41 11.93 15.67
CA VAL A 8 31.32 11.94 14.68
C VAL A 8 31.04 13.40 14.30
N THR A 9 31.29 13.79 13.06
CA THR A 9 30.98 15.13 12.54
C THR A 9 29.52 15.19 12.10
N SER A 10 28.69 15.86 12.90
CA SER A 10 27.30 16.17 12.54
C SER A 10 27.25 17.35 11.57
N VAL A 11 26.89 17.10 10.31
CA VAL A 11 26.60 18.17 9.33
C VAL A 11 25.19 18.67 9.56
N THR A 12 25.05 19.82 10.22
CA THR A 12 23.80 20.53 10.38
C THR A 12 23.52 21.41 9.16
N ALA A 13 22.67 20.96 8.23
CA ALA A 13 22.16 21.81 7.16
C ALA A 13 20.86 22.48 7.61
N LYS A 14 20.97 23.74 8.07
CA LYS A 14 19.84 24.65 8.26
C LYS A 14 19.47 25.27 6.92
N ARG A 15 18.24 25.09 6.43
CA ARG A 15 17.56 26.05 5.54
C ARG A 15 16.05 25.95 5.76
N ALA A 16 15.51 26.94 6.46
CA ALA A 16 14.10 27.24 6.49
C ALA A 16 13.88 28.66 5.94
N THR A 17 12.71 28.83 5.32
CA THR A 17 11.97 30.05 4.99
C THR A 17 12.51 31.02 3.93
N ALA A 18 11.79 31.09 2.81
CA ALA A 18 11.44 32.35 2.17
C ALA A 18 10.02 32.24 1.58
N CYS A 19 9.06 32.90 2.23
CA CYS A 19 7.78 33.30 1.64
C CYS A 19 8.03 34.31 0.51
N ALA A 20 7.30 34.20 -0.61
CA ALA A 20 6.89 35.38 -1.38
C ALA A 20 5.65 35.03 -2.23
N LEU A 21 4.51 35.59 -1.81
CA LEU A 21 3.31 35.79 -2.61
C LEU A 21 3.64 36.62 -3.86
N ALA A 22 3.18 36.18 -5.02
CA ALA A 22 3.01 37.04 -6.19
C ALA A 22 1.54 36.94 -6.63
N GLU A 23 0.77 37.91 -6.17
CA GLU A 23 -0.61 38.21 -6.56
C GLU A 23 -0.57 39.47 -7.43
N ALA A 24 -0.98 39.35 -8.70
CA ALA A 24 -1.39 40.40 -9.66
C ALA A 24 -1.32 39.77 -11.07
N ALA A 25 -2.30 39.85 -11.99
CA ALA A 25 -3.51 40.63 -12.06
C ALA A 25 -4.42 40.06 -13.18
N ALA A 26 -5.69 40.46 -13.13
CA ALA A 26 -6.61 40.61 -14.26
C ALA A 26 -7.19 39.35 -14.93
N SER A 27 -8.45 39.04 -14.61
CA SER A 27 -9.54 39.42 -15.50
C SER A 27 -10.88 39.31 -14.77
N SER A 28 -11.42 40.47 -14.41
CA SER A 28 -12.79 40.65 -13.98
C SER A 28 -13.74 40.41 -15.16
N THR A 29 -14.37 39.24 -15.23
CA THR A 29 -15.57 39.04 -16.04
C THR A 29 -16.79 38.93 -15.13
N SER A 30 -17.25 40.11 -14.72
CA SER A 30 -18.63 40.33 -14.28
C SER A 30 -19.57 39.96 -15.43
N VAL A 31 -20.28 38.83 -15.31
CA VAL A 31 -21.45 38.54 -16.15
C VAL A 31 -22.69 38.54 -15.27
N ARG A 32 -23.26 39.74 -15.11
CA ARG A 32 -24.68 39.91 -14.76
C ARG A 32 -25.51 39.49 -15.98
N GLY A 33 -26.56 38.70 -15.75
CA GLY A 33 -27.53 38.42 -16.81
C GLY A 33 -28.55 37.34 -16.50
N PHE A 34 -29.21 37.36 -15.33
CA PHE A 34 -30.50 36.68 -15.20
C PHE A 34 -31.58 37.55 -15.86
N ALA A 35 -32.07 37.14 -17.03
CA ALA A 35 -33.47 37.17 -17.47
C ALA A 35 -33.58 37.06 -19.00
N ALA A 36 -34.01 35.91 -19.50
CA ALA A 36 -34.74 35.83 -20.76
C ALA A 36 -35.78 34.70 -20.68
N LYS A 37 -37.02 35.05 -21.04
CA LYS A 37 -38.20 34.20 -20.94
C LYS A 37 -38.14 32.96 -21.85
N LYS A 38 -38.83 31.95 -21.34
CA LYS A 38 -39.11 30.60 -21.85
C LYS A 38 -39.54 30.55 -23.33
N GLU A 39 -38.78 29.83 -24.16
CA GLU A 39 -39.32 29.15 -25.34
C GLU A 39 -39.22 27.64 -25.19
N LYS A 40 -40.37 26.95 -25.29
CA LYS A 40 -40.45 25.50 -25.35
C LYS A 40 -39.94 25.02 -26.72
N LYS A 41 -38.71 24.54 -26.79
CA LYS A 41 -38.20 23.77 -27.93
C LYS A 41 -38.21 22.29 -27.57
N LYS A 42 -39.00 21.50 -28.33
CA LYS A 42 -39.10 20.04 -28.25
C LYS A 42 -37.70 19.42 -28.07
N SER A 43 -37.46 18.78 -26.93
CA SER A 43 -36.17 18.13 -26.64
C SER A 43 -36.05 16.87 -27.50
N LYS A 44 -35.17 16.99 -28.49
CA LYS A 44 -34.53 15.87 -29.18
C LYS A 44 -33.93 14.93 -28.13
N LYS A 45 -34.24 13.64 -28.24
CA LYS A 45 -33.59 12.54 -27.51
C LYS A 45 -32.07 12.72 -27.58
N LYS A 46 -31.44 13.11 -26.49
CA LYS A 46 -30.01 13.41 -26.40
C LYS A 46 -29.38 12.46 -25.37
N GLY A 47 -28.43 11.65 -25.83
CA GLY A 47 -27.35 10.99 -25.08
C GLY A 47 -27.72 10.23 -23.81
N GLY A 48 -27.86 8.90 -23.92
CA GLY A 48 -27.93 8.00 -22.76
C GLY A 48 -26.56 7.56 -22.22
N ASP A 49 -25.44 8.03 -22.79
CA ASP A 49 -24.08 7.68 -22.34
C ASP A 49 -23.59 8.54 -21.16
N ASP A 50 -24.13 9.75 -20.98
CA ASP A 50 -23.69 10.65 -19.92
C ASP A 50 -24.16 10.18 -18.52
N SER A 51 -25.28 9.47 -18.41
CA SER A 51 -25.83 9.07 -17.10
C SER A 51 -25.01 7.99 -16.39
N ASN A 52 -24.49 7.01 -17.14
CA ASN A 52 -23.64 5.96 -16.57
C ASN A 52 -22.27 6.52 -16.17
N PHE A 53 -21.74 7.45 -16.97
CA PHE A 53 -20.50 8.15 -16.69
C PHE A 53 -20.64 9.08 -15.47
N GLU A 54 -21.76 9.81 -15.37
CA GLU A 54 -22.08 10.63 -14.19
C GLU A 54 -22.27 9.78 -12.92
N GLN A 55 -22.89 8.60 -13.03
CA GLN A 55 -23.02 7.66 -11.91
C GLN A 55 -21.66 7.12 -11.47
N MET A 56 -20.78 6.78 -12.42
CA MET A 56 -19.39 6.39 -12.13
C MET A 56 -18.62 7.53 -11.45
N LEU A 57 -18.72 8.76 -11.97
CA LEU A 57 -18.08 9.93 -11.35
C LEU A 57 -18.63 10.21 -9.96
N ARG A 58 -19.93 10.00 -9.73
CA ARG A 58 -20.54 10.13 -8.41
C ARG A 58 -20.06 9.06 -7.43
N ALA A 59 -19.87 7.84 -7.89
CA ALA A 59 -19.32 6.74 -7.09
C ALA A 59 -17.85 7.01 -6.71
N ILE A 60 -17.05 7.53 -7.64
CA ILE A 60 -15.64 7.88 -7.40
C ILE A 60 -15.52 9.11 -6.49
N LYS A 61 -16.36 10.13 -6.70
CA LYS A 61 -16.33 11.38 -5.92
C LYS A 61 -16.92 11.26 -4.52
N GLY A 62 -17.44 10.08 -4.14
CA GLY A 62 -17.94 9.68 -2.82
C GLY A 62 -18.30 10.82 -1.85
N GLN A 63 -19.58 10.97 -1.50
CA GLN A 63 -19.92 11.86 -0.38
C GLN A 63 -19.49 11.19 0.92
N TYR A 64 -18.43 11.72 1.52
CA TYR A 64 -18.06 11.36 2.88
C TYR A 64 -19.09 11.96 3.84
N PRO A 65 -19.60 11.20 4.82
CA PRO A 65 -20.36 11.77 5.90
C PRO A 65 -19.49 12.77 6.67
N ASP A 66 -20.11 13.81 7.23
CA ASP A 66 -19.41 14.73 8.12
C ASP A 66 -18.83 13.92 9.29
N ALA A 67 -17.52 14.06 9.52
CA ALA A 67 -16.84 13.31 10.57
C ALA A 67 -17.31 13.81 11.94
N GLU A 68 -17.85 12.91 12.77
CA GLU A 68 -18.09 13.21 14.17
C GLU A 68 -16.75 13.45 14.89
N GLU A 69 -16.62 14.59 15.56
CA GLU A 69 -15.42 14.88 16.33
C GLU A 69 -15.34 13.93 17.54
N TRP A 70 -14.30 13.11 17.59
CA TRP A 70 -14.07 12.24 18.74
C TRP A 70 -13.98 13.04 20.04
N THR A 71 -14.58 12.49 21.09
CA THR A 71 -14.39 12.99 22.46
C THR A 71 -12.91 12.91 22.86
N GLU A 72 -12.49 13.70 23.84
CA GLU A 72 -11.08 13.69 24.30
C GLU A 72 -10.66 12.31 24.83
N GLU A 73 -11.56 11.60 25.50
CA GLU A 73 -11.32 10.24 26.00
C GLU A 73 -11.12 9.24 24.86
N GLU A 74 -11.94 9.32 23.81
CA GLU A 74 -11.79 8.47 22.62
C GLU A 74 -10.50 8.77 21.86
N LYS A 75 -10.14 10.05 21.73
CA LYS A 75 -8.85 10.46 21.12
C LYS A 75 -7.67 9.83 21.87
N GLN A 76 -7.69 9.86 23.20
CA GLN A 76 -6.65 9.24 24.02
C GLN A 76 -6.63 7.71 23.84
N ARG A 77 -7.79 7.04 23.87
CA ARG A 77 -7.87 5.59 23.62
C ARG A 77 -7.34 5.20 22.25
N HIS A 78 -7.73 5.91 21.19
CA HIS A 78 -7.22 5.66 19.85
C HIS A 78 -5.71 5.89 19.76
N GLN A 79 -5.18 6.90 20.45
CA GLN A 79 -3.75 7.13 20.51
C GLN A 79 -3.01 5.98 21.21
N GLU A 80 -3.55 5.45 22.32
CA GLU A 80 -2.98 4.30 23.02
C GLU A 80 -3.02 3.03 22.16
N ILE A 81 -4.14 2.78 21.47
CA ILE A 81 -4.29 1.65 20.54
C ILE A 81 -3.24 1.76 19.43
N GLY A 82 -3.10 2.93 18.80
CA GLY A 82 -2.09 3.15 17.75
C GLY A 82 -0.67 2.92 18.25
N ARG A 83 -0.33 3.42 19.45
CA ARG A 83 0.98 3.16 20.07
C ARG A 83 1.21 1.68 20.32
N ARG A 84 0.24 0.97 20.91
CA ARG A 84 0.34 -0.48 21.16
C ARG A 84 0.50 -1.26 19.87
N TYR A 85 -0.30 -0.94 18.85
CA TYR A 85 -0.20 -1.58 17.54
C TYR A 85 1.21 -1.41 16.95
N ASN A 86 1.76 -0.21 16.97
CA ASN A 86 3.11 0.05 16.45
C ASN A 86 4.19 -0.74 17.21
N ILE A 87 4.06 -0.82 18.54
CA ILE A 87 4.99 -1.60 19.37
C ILE A 87 4.90 -3.08 19.00
N MET A 88 3.69 -3.65 18.96
CA MET A 88 3.49 -5.06 18.66
C MET A 88 3.95 -5.41 17.24
N SER A 89 3.62 -4.59 16.24
CA SER A 89 4.07 -4.77 14.87
C SER A 89 5.61 -4.73 14.76
N SER A 90 6.26 -3.84 15.52
CA SER A 90 7.73 -3.79 15.56
C SER A 90 8.33 -5.04 16.20
N ILE A 91 7.70 -5.56 17.26
CA ILE A 91 8.13 -6.80 17.92
C ILE A 91 8.02 -7.97 16.94
N GLU A 92 6.88 -8.14 16.27
CA GLU A 92 6.66 -9.18 15.26
C GLU A 92 7.69 -9.10 14.12
N HIS A 93 7.94 -7.90 13.61
CA HIS A 93 8.96 -7.67 12.59
C HIS A 93 10.34 -8.10 13.06
N ASN A 94 10.75 -7.71 14.27
CA ASN A 94 12.04 -8.07 14.83
C ASN A 94 12.19 -9.59 15.03
N HIS A 95 11.12 -10.27 15.44
CA HIS A 95 11.11 -11.73 15.54
C HIS A 95 11.30 -12.39 14.18
N LEU A 96 10.57 -11.94 13.16
CA LEU A 96 10.69 -12.47 11.80
C LEU A 96 12.10 -12.23 11.24
N MET A 97 12.64 -11.02 11.40
CA MET A 97 13.98 -10.70 10.89
C MET A 97 15.08 -11.47 11.61
N ARG A 98 14.94 -11.70 12.92
CA ARG A 98 15.89 -12.54 13.68
C ARG A 98 15.86 -13.99 13.19
N ASP A 99 14.68 -14.55 12.96
CA ASP A 99 14.53 -15.92 12.45
C ASP A 99 15.11 -16.06 11.04
N VAL A 100 14.81 -15.10 10.15
CA VAL A 100 15.38 -15.06 8.79
C VAL A 100 16.91 -14.97 8.84
N GLN A 101 17.47 -14.09 9.66
CA GLN A 101 18.93 -13.97 9.79
C GLN A 101 19.55 -15.28 10.30
N THR A 102 18.95 -15.90 11.32
CA THR A 102 19.43 -17.17 11.86
C THR A 102 19.44 -18.26 10.77
N LYS A 103 18.40 -18.32 9.94
CA LYS A 103 18.33 -19.25 8.81
C LYS A 103 19.40 -18.97 7.75
N ILE A 104 19.70 -17.70 7.47
CA ILE A 104 20.77 -17.30 6.56
C ILE A 104 22.13 -17.73 7.12
N ASP A 105 22.40 -17.44 8.39
CA ASP A 105 23.66 -17.79 9.05
C ASP A 105 23.89 -19.31 9.04
N LEU A 106 22.88 -20.08 9.44
CA LEU A 106 22.93 -21.54 9.40
C LEU A 106 23.10 -22.09 7.98
N LYS A 107 22.49 -21.45 6.96
CA LYS A 107 22.69 -21.83 5.55
C LYS A 107 24.16 -21.66 5.15
N TRP A 108 24.78 -20.54 5.50
CA TRP A 108 26.20 -20.31 5.19
C TRP A 108 27.12 -21.27 5.93
N GLU A 109 26.86 -21.53 7.21
CA GLU A 109 27.60 -22.53 7.98
C GLU A 109 27.50 -23.93 7.34
N ALA A 110 26.30 -24.32 6.91
CA ALA A 110 26.08 -25.59 6.23
C ALA A 110 26.83 -25.68 4.89
N ILE A 111 26.79 -24.63 4.05
CA ILE A 111 27.52 -24.59 2.77
C ILE A 111 29.03 -24.71 3.02
N ASN A 112 29.57 -23.99 4.01
CA ASN A 112 30.99 -24.04 4.34
C ASN A 112 31.43 -25.41 4.88
N ALA A 113 30.51 -26.17 5.49
CA ALA A 113 30.77 -27.52 5.97
C ALA A 113 30.76 -28.57 4.84
N LEU A 114 30.25 -28.25 3.65
CA LEU A 114 30.25 -29.18 2.51
C LEU A 114 31.67 -29.36 1.93
N PRO A 115 31.97 -30.51 1.31
CA PRO A 115 33.16 -30.67 0.48
C PRO A 115 33.19 -29.68 -0.69
N ALA A 116 34.39 -29.24 -1.10
CA ALA A 116 34.58 -28.21 -2.12
C ALA A 116 33.90 -28.53 -3.48
N GLU A 117 33.79 -29.81 -3.82
CA GLU A 117 33.11 -30.26 -5.05
C GLU A 117 31.61 -29.92 -5.05
N LEU A 118 30.95 -30.01 -3.89
CA LEU A 118 29.51 -29.76 -3.73
C LEU A 118 29.19 -28.30 -3.39
N GLN A 119 30.17 -27.53 -2.93
CA GLN A 119 30.00 -26.10 -2.64
C GLN A 119 29.66 -25.29 -3.89
N ALA A 120 30.25 -25.64 -5.04
CA ALA A 120 30.03 -24.95 -6.30
C ALA A 120 28.56 -25.04 -6.75
N GLU A 121 27.98 -26.24 -6.69
CA GLU A 121 26.57 -26.49 -7.02
C GLU A 121 25.63 -25.82 -6.00
N ALA A 122 25.96 -25.86 -4.70
CA ALA A 122 25.15 -25.24 -3.66
C ALA A 122 25.07 -23.70 -3.73
N LEU A 123 26.00 -23.05 -4.44
CA LEU A 123 26.03 -21.59 -4.66
C LEU A 123 25.27 -21.17 -5.92
N GLU A 124 24.85 -22.11 -6.76
CA GLU A 124 24.02 -21.83 -7.92
C GLU A 124 22.62 -21.34 -7.47
N ILE A 125 22.08 -20.35 -8.18
CA ILE A 125 20.76 -19.80 -7.87
C ILE A 125 19.72 -20.74 -8.48
N ASP A 126 18.84 -21.27 -7.64
CA ASP A 126 17.68 -22.05 -8.09
C ASP A 126 16.57 -21.10 -8.57
N ASP A 127 16.40 -21.03 -9.89
CA ASP A 127 15.34 -20.26 -10.56
C ASP A 127 14.04 -21.07 -10.76
N ALA A 128 13.93 -22.27 -10.19
CA ALA A 128 12.70 -23.06 -10.28
C ALA A 128 11.50 -22.30 -9.69
N PRO A 129 10.34 -22.30 -10.37
CA PRO A 129 9.14 -21.68 -9.85
C PRO A 129 8.66 -22.39 -8.58
N ALA A 130 7.93 -21.67 -7.73
CA ALA A 130 7.26 -22.29 -6.59
C ALA A 130 6.29 -23.39 -7.08
N PRO A 131 6.19 -24.54 -6.39
CA PRO A 131 5.30 -25.63 -6.79
C PRO A 131 3.84 -25.16 -6.84
N GLU A 132 3.13 -25.47 -7.92
CA GLU A 132 1.74 -25.06 -8.14
C GLU A 132 0.77 -25.67 -7.11
N GLU A 133 1.12 -26.84 -6.55
CA GLU A 133 0.37 -27.50 -5.48
C GLU A 133 0.36 -26.72 -4.16
N ARG A 134 1.25 -25.72 -4.01
CA ARG A 134 1.33 -24.90 -2.80
C ARG A 134 0.21 -23.86 -2.77
N GLY A 135 -0.94 -24.27 -2.25
CA GLY A 135 -2.08 -23.37 -2.01
C GLY A 135 -1.79 -22.29 -0.97
N MET A 136 -2.47 -21.14 -1.12
CA MET A 136 -2.51 -20.11 -0.09
C MET A 136 -3.43 -20.54 1.06
N ALA A 137 -3.03 -20.24 2.29
CA ALA A 137 -3.85 -20.54 3.46
C ALA A 137 -5.20 -19.78 3.38
N THR A 138 -6.30 -20.52 3.45
CA THR A 138 -7.66 -19.97 3.49
C THR A 138 -8.16 -19.91 4.93
N TRP A 139 -9.09 -18.98 5.20
CA TRP A 139 -9.69 -18.82 6.54
C TRP A 139 -10.44 -20.08 7.01
N THR A 140 -11.05 -20.79 6.08
CA THR A 140 -11.72 -22.08 6.29
C THR A 140 -11.12 -23.13 5.37
N PRO A 141 -10.88 -24.37 5.84
CA PRO A 141 -10.31 -25.42 4.99
C PRO A 141 -11.26 -25.76 3.82
N PRO A 142 -10.72 -26.18 2.67
CA PRO A 142 -11.54 -26.59 1.53
C PRO A 142 -12.29 -27.88 1.84
N ILE A 143 -13.42 -28.09 1.14
CA ILE A 143 -14.18 -29.34 1.23
C ILE A 143 -13.37 -30.45 0.54
N PRO A 144 -13.11 -31.60 1.20
CA PRO A 144 -12.36 -32.70 0.58
C PRO A 144 -13.01 -33.18 -0.71
N GLY A 145 -12.24 -33.22 -1.80
CA GLY A 145 -12.69 -33.72 -3.11
C GLY A 145 -13.54 -32.75 -3.95
N PHE A 146 -13.83 -31.54 -3.46
CA PHE A 146 -14.57 -30.53 -4.24
C PHE A 146 -13.62 -29.77 -5.17
N ARG A 147 -13.71 -30.04 -6.48
CA ARG A 147 -13.01 -29.27 -7.53
C ARG A 147 -13.88 -28.09 -7.96
N ARG A 148 -13.28 -26.91 -8.20
CA ARG A 148 -14.04 -25.76 -8.73
C ARG A 148 -14.25 -26.00 -10.23
N TYR A 149 -15.37 -25.55 -10.77
CA TYR A 149 -15.69 -25.66 -12.20
C TYR A 149 -14.63 -25.03 -13.14
N THR A 150 -13.79 -24.13 -12.61
CA THR A 150 -12.66 -23.53 -13.32
C THR A 150 -11.48 -24.49 -13.53
N ASP A 151 -11.43 -25.59 -12.78
CA ASP A 151 -10.32 -26.54 -12.75
C ASP A 151 -10.54 -27.69 -13.76
N GLU A 152 -11.60 -27.61 -14.58
CA GLU A 152 -12.00 -28.63 -15.56
C GLU A 152 -11.21 -28.60 -16.88
N GLY A 153 -10.30 -27.63 -17.06
CA GLY A 153 -9.55 -27.40 -18.31
C GLY A 153 -8.14 -27.98 -18.39
N GLU A 154 -7.57 -28.49 -17.28
CA GLU A 154 -6.17 -28.94 -17.21
C GLU A 154 -6.00 -30.47 -17.34
N ALA A 155 -7.08 -31.20 -17.61
CA ALA A 155 -7.03 -32.63 -17.91
C ALA A 155 -7.17 -32.87 -19.42
N MET A 156 -6.19 -32.41 -20.20
CA MET A 156 -5.98 -32.85 -21.59
C MET A 156 -4.49 -33.03 -21.85
N ASP A 157 -3.97 -34.18 -21.42
CA ASP A 157 -2.94 -34.98 -22.11
C ASP A 157 -3.12 -36.46 -21.71
#